data_AF-A0A1W9WR63-F1
#
_entry.id   AF-A0A1W9WR63-F1
#
_cell.length_a   1.000
_cell.length_b   1.000
_cell.length_c   1.000
_cell.angle_alpha   90.00
_cell.angle_beta   90.00
_cell.angle_gamma   90.00
#
_symmetry.space_group_name_H-M   'P 1'
#
loop_
_entity.id
_entity.type
_entity.pdbx_description
1 polymer ?
#
loop_
_entity_poly.entity_id
_entity_poly.type
_entity_poly.pdbx_seq_one_letter_code
_entity_poly.pdbx_strand_id
1 'polypeptide(L)' 'MKCRNHPDREAVIPCRKHQTGYCDECLDTGVSCVDPKIYCKFRTQCVIWEMGREGRKKTLFEPEVETAQAAV' A
#
# COMPACT_ATOMS: atom_id res chain seq x y z
N MET A 1 -15.13 -8.34 8.15
CA MET A 1 -15.08 -8.59 6.69
C MET A 1 -13.75 -9.25 6.34
N LYS A 2 -13.71 -10.19 5.40
CA LYS A 2 -12.48 -10.93 5.06
C LYS A 2 -11.66 -10.20 4.00
N CYS A 3 -10.36 -10.44 3.98
CA CYS A 3 -9.53 -9.92 2.90
C CYS A 3 -9.93 -10.56 1.57
N ARG A 4 -9.99 -9.75 0.50
CA ARG A 4 -10.28 -10.24 -0.85
C ARG A 4 -9.25 -11.25 -1.37
N ASN A 5 -7.97 -11.05 -1.03
CA ASN A 5 -6.88 -11.93 -1.45
C ASN A 5 -6.64 -13.09 -0.47
N HIS A 6 -6.98 -12.88 0.80
CA HIS A 6 -6.76 -13.87 1.86
C HIS A 6 -8.10 -14.16 2.57
N PRO A 7 -8.82 -15.22 2.17
CA PRO A 7 -10.08 -15.59 2.81
C PRO A 7 -9.92 -16.07 4.27
N ASP A 8 -8.68 -16.35 4.67
CA ASP A 8 -8.32 -16.75 6.04
C ASP A 8 -8.03 -15.56 6.97
N ARG A 9 -7.82 -14.36 6.42
CA ARG A 9 -7.46 -13.16 7.19
C ARG A 9 -8.62 -12.18 7.27
N GLU A 10 -8.71 -11.50 8.41
CA GLU A 10 -9.57 -10.33 8.55
C GLU A 10 -8.98 -9.13 7.82
N ALA A 11 -9.85 -8.37 7.18
CA ALA A 11 -9.44 -7.13 6.55
C ALA A 11 -9.37 -6.01 7.59
N VAL A 12 -8.20 -5.40 7.67
CA VAL A 12 -7.90 -4.27 8.55
C VAL A 12 -8.32 -2.95 7.90
N ILE A 13 -8.32 -2.86 6.57
CA ILE A 13 -8.84 -1.69 5.86
C ILE A 13 -9.92 -2.03 4.82
N PRO A 14 -11.03 -1.26 4.78
CA PRO A 14 -12.04 -1.40 3.74
C PRO A 14 -11.82 -0.42 2.58
N CYS A 15 -11.98 -0.91 1.35
CA CYS A 15 -12.21 -0.09 0.18
C CYS A 15 -13.67 0.39 0.16
N ARG A 16 -13.91 1.67 0.44
CA ARG A 16 -15.27 2.26 0.43
C ARG A 16 -15.95 2.26 -0.95
N LYS A 17 -15.18 2.16 -2.04
CA LYS A 17 -15.71 2.12 -3.41
C LYS A 17 -16.33 0.76 -3.76
N HIS A 18 -15.59 -0.32 -3.49
CA HIS A 18 -15.98 -1.69 -3.85
C HIS A 18 -16.53 -2.49 -2.67
N GLN A 19 -16.52 -1.91 -1.47
CA GLN A 19 -16.87 -2.59 -0.21
C GLN A 19 -16.06 -3.87 0.05
N THR A 20 -14.85 -3.95 -0.51
CA THR A 20 -13.89 -5.05 -0.30
C THR A 20 -12.88 -4.69 0.77
N GLY A 21 -12.26 -5.70 1.40
CA GLY A 21 -11.28 -5.49 2.47
C GLY A 21 -9.90 -6.02 2.12
N TYR A 22 -8.87 -5.43 2.72
CA TYR A 22 -7.48 -5.86 2.62
C TYR A 22 -6.88 -6.09 4.01
N CYS A 23 -6.11 -7.16 4.16
CA CYS A 23 -5.36 -7.47 5.38
C CYS A 23 -4.04 -6.67 5.42
N ASP A 24 -3.38 -6.71 6.58
CA ASP A 24 -2.12 -6.00 6.82
C ASP A 24 -1.00 -6.43 5.86
N GLU A 25 -0.90 -7.74 5.60
CA GLU A 25 0.06 -8.30 4.64
C GLU A 25 -0.14 -7.77 3.21
N CYS A 26 -1.39 -7.57 2.78
CA CYS A 26 -1.65 -6.92 1.49
C CYS A 26 -1.16 -5.46 1.49
N LEU A 27 -1.25 -4.75 2.62
CA LEU A 27 -0.75 -3.38 2.73
C LEU A 27 0.77 -3.34 2.64
N ASP A 28 1.45 -4.27 3.31
CA ASP A 28 2.91 -4.37 3.35
C ASP A 28 3.51 -4.79 2.00
N THR A 29 2.91 -5.80 1.36
CA THR A 29 3.35 -6.31 0.04
C THR A 29 3.07 -5.36 -1.12
N GLY A 30 2.26 -4.31 -0.91
CA GLY A 30 1.97 -3.30 -1.92
C GLY A 30 0.58 -3.44 -2.56
N VAL A 31 -0.47 -3.23 -1.77
CA VAL A 31 -1.83 -3.16 -2.28
C VAL A 31 -2.00 -1.96 -3.23
N SER A 32 -2.60 -2.22 -4.38
CA SER A 32 -2.99 -1.19 -5.33
C SER A 32 -4.50 -1.02 -5.37
N CYS A 33 -4.96 0.21 -5.63
CA CYS A 33 -6.38 0.46 -5.86
C CYS A 33 -6.88 -0.40 -7.03
N VAL A 34 -8.07 -0.99 -6.90
CA VAL A 34 -8.67 -1.84 -7.95
C VAL A 34 -8.89 -1.06 -9.25
N ASP A 35 -9.33 0.18 -9.14
CA ASP A 35 -9.62 1.06 -10.27
C ASP A 35 -8.90 2.41 -10.12
N PRO A 36 -7.57 2.45 -10.31
CA PRO A 36 -6.77 3.65 -10.11
C PRO A 36 -6.99 4.68 -11.23
N LYS A 37 -7.62 4.31 -12.35
CA LYS A 37 -7.93 5.22 -13.47
C LYS A 37 -9.32 5.87 -13.34
N ILE A 38 -10.20 5.30 -12.52
CA ILE A 38 -11.58 5.79 -12.36
C ILE A 38 -11.62 6.80 -11.21
N TYR A 39 -12.45 7.84 -11.34
CA TYR A 39 -12.67 8.79 -10.26
C TYR A 39 -13.26 8.09 -9.02
N CYS A 40 -12.66 8.35 -7.85
CA CYS A 40 -13.13 7.86 -6.58
C CYS A 40 -13.20 9.02 -5.59
N LYS A 41 -14.40 9.33 -5.09
CA LYS A 41 -14.65 10.43 -4.15
C LYS A 41 -13.97 10.26 -2.79
N PHE A 42 -13.54 9.05 -2.46
CA PHE A 42 -12.87 8.72 -1.19
C PHE A 42 -11.35 8.78 -1.28
N ARG A 43 -10.75 9.16 -2.42
CA ARG A 43 -9.30 9.16 -2.63
C ARG A 43 -8.52 9.91 -1.54
N THR A 44 -9.03 11.06 -1.11
CA THR A 44 -8.39 11.90 -0.09
C THR A 44 -8.29 11.23 1.28
N GLN A 45 -9.11 10.21 1.55
CA GLN A 45 -9.12 9.45 2.81
C GLN A 45 -8.79 7.96 2.58
N CYS A 46 -8.35 7.58 1.37
CA CYS A 46 -8.16 6.18 1.01
C CYS A 46 -6.70 5.77 1.24
N VAL A 47 -6.47 4.98 2.28
CA VAL A 47 -5.13 4.45 2.61
C VAL A 47 -4.56 3.59 1.48
N ILE A 48 -5.40 2.78 0.81
CA ILE A 48 -4.99 1.98 -0.37
C ILE A 48 -4.39 2.87 -1.47
N TRP A 49 -5.00 4.03 -1.69
CA TRP A 49 -4.57 4.97 -2.73
C TRP A 49 -3.23 5.64 -2.36
N GLU A 50 -3.10 6.10 -1.12
CA GLU A 50 -1.86 6.72 -0.65
C GLU A 50 -0.70 5.71 -0.62
N MET A 51 -0.93 4.48 -0.15
CA MET A 51 0.08 3.41 -0.18
C MET A 51 0.57 3.09 -1.60
N GLY A 52 -0.35 2.95 -2.56
CA GLY A 52 0.00 2.75 -3.97
C GLY A 52 0.71 3.96 -4.62
N ARG A 53 0.46 5.17 -4.11
CA ARG A 53 1.13 6.40 -4.55
C ARG A 53 2.55 6.52 -3.98
N GLU A 54 2.76 6.07 -2.74
CA GLU A 54 4.08 6.06 -2.07
C GLU A 54 5.06 5.10 -2.76
N GLY A 55 4.58 3.91 -3.16
CA GLY A 55 5.37 2.95 -3.94
C GLY A 55 5.87 3.49 -5.28
N ARG A 56 5.17 4.46 -5.88
CA ARG A 56 5.58 5.13 -7.14
C ARG A 56 6.68 6.18 -6.97
N LYS A 57 7.08 6.51 -5.73
CA LYS A 57 8.16 7.46 -5.44
C LYS A 57 9.49 6.78 -5.11
N LYS A 58 9.48 5.48 -4.79
CA LYS A 58 10.66 4.73 -4.33
C LYS A 58 11.62 4.29 -5.44
N THR A 59 11.34 4.58 -6.72
CA THR A 59 12.28 4.32 -7.83
C THR A 59 13.28 5.46 -8.07
N LEU A 60 13.37 6.46 -7.18
CA LEU A 60 14.24 7.63 -7.38
C LEU A 60 15.19 7.91 -6.20
N PHE A 61 15.19 7.11 -5.15
CA PHE A 61 16.16 7.23 -4.06
C PHE A 61 16.69 5.85 -3.70
N GLU A 62 17.76 5.47 -4.39
CA GLU A 62 18.71 4.47 -3.95
C GLU A 62 19.23 4.90 -2.58
N PRO A 63 19.10 4.09 -1.51
CA PRO A 63 19.82 4.37 -0.28
C PRO A 63 21.29 4.10 -0.57
N GLU A 64 22.07 5.15 -0.83
CA GLU A 64 23.51 5.09 -0.72
C GLU A 64 23.81 4.65 0.72
N VAL A 65 24.19 3.39 0.82
CA VAL A 65 24.57 2.73 2.07
C VAL A 65 25.72 3.54 2.66
N GLU A 66 25.42 4.21 3.77
CA GLU A 66 26.35 4.74 4.75
C GLU A 66 27.48 3.73 4.96
N THR A 67 28.61 3.96 4.29
CA THR A 67 29.79 3.12 4.44
C THR A 67 30.40 3.47 5.78
N ALA A 68 30.36 2.48 6.66
CA ALA A 68 30.86 2.51 8.02
C ALA A 68 32.27 3.11 8.13
N GLN A 69 32.45 3.90 9.19
CA GLN A 69 33.73 4.23 9.78
C GLN A 69 34.51 2.96 10.18
N ALA A 70 35.80 2.90 9.84
CA ALA A 70 36.89 2.25 10.61
C ALA A 70 38.22 2.59 9.91
N ALA A 71 38.97 3.59 10.36
CA ALA A 71 40.02 3.43 11.38
C ALA A 71 41.08 2.38 10.99
N VAL A 72 42.16 2.79 10.32
CA VAL A 72 43.59 2.60 10.67
C VAL A 72 44.40 3.70 10.00
#